data_AF-A0A382XJ76-F1
#
_entry.id   AF-A0A382XJ76-F1
#
_cell.length_a   1.000
_cell.length_b   1.000
_cell.length_c   1.000
_cell.angle_alpha   90.00
_cell.angle_beta   90.00
_cell.angle_gamma   90.00
#
_symmetry.space_group_name_H-M   'P 1'
#
loop_
_entity.id
_entity.type
_entity.pdbx_description
1 polymer ?
#
loop_
_entity_poly.entity_id
_entity_poly.type
_entity_poly.pdbx_seq_one_letter_code
_entity_poly.pdbx_strand_id
1 'polypeptide(L)'
;MLGTALAIFLILSFFSIYLLRFIVNENTVSSYNLLDIRTRNLSISGLEHGIQLYKESGQVNYSPIEKNLGSGDYTISFDQSLNQNGTNLPYSHFTMLKSTASINDATRNTRVFLSSYPDAFNLAYFGNNTTFSQSGSNFNGDIYSNGDLGGLSIAGTAYTSNGNGGTIHPGTPPEFPDNNRTYFQTIISEVPVDSSGSGEEEEEEESYEGWPV
;
A
#
# COMPACT_ATOMS: atom_id res chain seq x y z
N MET A 1 38.55 -41.04 41.75
CA MET A 1 39.12 -40.11 40.75
C MET A 1 38.85 -40.58 39.32
N LEU A 2 39.25 -41.79 38.89
CA LEU A 2 39.02 -42.26 37.52
C LEU A 2 37.53 -42.47 37.14
N GLY A 3 36.74 -43.10 38.02
CA GLY A 3 35.32 -43.38 37.75
C GLY A 3 34.43 -42.13 37.66
N THR A 4 34.72 -41.11 38.45
CA THR A 4 34.04 -39.80 38.39
C THR A 4 34.42 -39.02 37.13
N ALA A 5 35.69 -39.04 36.72
CA ALA A 5 36.11 -38.41 35.48
C ALA A 5 35.47 -39.09 34.26
N LEU A 6 35.36 -40.41 34.27
CA LEU A 6 34.70 -41.19 33.21
C LEU A 6 33.19 -40.91 33.17
N ALA A 7 32.51 -40.81 34.32
CA ALA A 7 31.10 -40.46 34.40
C ALA A 7 30.82 -39.04 33.86
N ILE A 8 31.66 -38.05 34.22
CA ILE A 8 31.55 -36.68 33.71
C ILE A 8 31.77 -36.65 32.19
N PHE A 9 32.76 -37.38 31.68
CA PHE A 9 33.03 -37.46 30.24
C PHE A 9 31.84 -38.06 29.48
N LEU A 10 31.19 -39.07 30.05
CA LEU A 10 30.01 -39.72 29.46
C LEU A 10 28.81 -38.76 29.40
N ILE A 11 28.57 -38.01 30.48
CA ILE A 11 27.50 -36.99 30.54
C ILE A 11 27.77 -35.87 29.52
N LEU A 12 29.00 -35.36 29.46
CA LEU A 12 29.39 -34.33 28.48
C LEU A 12 29.24 -34.83 27.05
N SER A 13 29.55 -36.10 26.78
CA SER A 13 29.37 -36.70 25.46
C SER A 13 27.89 -36.77 25.05
N PHE A 14 26.99 -37.20 25.94
CA PHE A 14 25.55 -37.19 25.67
C PHE A 14 25.00 -35.78 25.46
N PHE A 15 25.41 -34.81 26.29
CA PHE A 15 25.03 -33.41 26.13
C PHE A 15 25.52 -32.83 24.81
N SER A 16 26.75 -33.15 24.40
CA SER A 16 27.32 -32.67 23.14
C SER A 16 26.54 -33.18 21.93
N ILE A 17 26.13 -34.46 21.92
CA ILE A 17 25.30 -35.02 20.84
C ILE A 17 23.92 -34.35 20.79
N TYR A 18 23.32 -34.08 21.95
CA TYR A 18 22.03 -33.39 22.04
C TYR A 18 22.11 -31.94 21.52
N LEU A 19 23.15 -31.19 21.92
CA LEU A 19 23.40 -29.84 21.44
C LEU A 19 23.65 -29.79 19.94
N LEU A 20 24.40 -30.75 19.40
CA LEU A 20 24.64 -30.81 17.96
C LEU A 20 23.33 -30.99 17.18
N ARG A 21 22.42 -31.86 17.65
CA ARG A 21 21.09 -32.02 17.03
C ARG A 21 20.26 -30.74 17.10
N PHE A 22 20.29 -30.05 18.24
CA PHE A 22 19.59 -28.77 18.40
C PHE A 22 20.11 -27.73 17.40
N ILE A 23 21.42 -27.56 17.31
CA ILE A 23 22.07 -26.60 16.41
C ILE A 23 21.76 -26.91 14.93
N VAL A 24 21.82 -28.18 14.54
CA VAL A 24 21.49 -28.57 13.14
C VAL A 24 20.05 -28.22 12.83
N ASN A 25 19.11 -28.56 13.73
CA ASN A 25 17.70 -28.29 13.52
C ASN A 25 17.40 -26.78 13.42
N GLU A 26 17.99 -25.99 14.32
CA GLU A 26 17.85 -24.52 14.29
C GLU A 26 18.40 -23.92 12.99
N ASN A 27 19.57 -24.37 12.53
CA ASN A 27 20.14 -23.93 11.25
C ASN A 27 19.26 -24.30 10.06
N THR A 28 18.68 -25.50 10.05
CA THR A 28 17.75 -25.92 9.00
C THR A 28 16.52 -25.03 8.98
N VAL A 29 15.88 -24.80 10.13
CA VAL A 29 14.70 -23.92 10.24
C VAL A 29 15.03 -22.48 9.83
N SER A 30 16.17 -21.95 10.30
CA SER A 30 16.65 -20.61 9.93
C SER A 30 16.88 -20.47 8.43
N SER A 31 17.49 -21.48 7.80
CA SER A 31 17.72 -21.52 6.35
C SER A 31 16.39 -21.48 5.57
N TYR A 32 15.39 -22.26 5.98
CA TYR A 32 14.07 -22.22 5.36
C TYR A 32 13.39 -20.86 5.51
N ASN A 33 13.49 -20.22 6.68
CA ASN A 33 12.95 -18.88 6.89
C ASN A 33 13.64 -17.84 6.00
N LEU A 34 14.97 -17.91 5.85
CA LEU A 34 15.72 -17.02 4.96
C LEU A 34 15.35 -17.24 3.49
N LEU A 35 15.21 -18.49 3.06
CA LEU A 35 14.70 -18.81 1.73
C LEU A 35 13.32 -18.20 1.51
N ASP A 36 12.45 -18.32 2.51
CA ASP A 36 11.10 -17.79 2.45
C ASP A 36 11.03 -16.27 2.30
N ILE A 37 11.83 -15.56 3.09
CA ILE A 37 11.96 -14.11 3.04
C ILE A 37 12.49 -13.67 1.66
N ARG A 38 13.48 -14.38 1.11
CA ARG A 38 14.01 -14.08 -0.23
C ARG A 38 12.95 -14.26 -1.31
N THR A 39 12.20 -15.36 -1.29
CA THR A 39 11.11 -15.58 -2.25
C THR A 39 10.02 -14.54 -2.10
N ARG A 40 9.69 -14.12 -0.87
CA ARG A 40 8.74 -13.03 -0.62
C ARG A 40 9.24 -11.71 -1.20
N ASN A 41 10.50 -11.34 -0.96
CA ASN A 41 11.08 -10.12 -1.52
C ASN A 41 11.07 -10.16 -3.05
N LEU A 42 11.38 -11.31 -3.65
CA LEU A 42 11.29 -11.50 -5.10
C LEU A 42 9.85 -11.28 -5.63
N SER A 43 8.83 -11.80 -4.94
CA SER A 43 7.43 -11.53 -5.31
C SER A 43 7.05 -10.05 -5.14
N ILE A 44 7.66 -9.32 -4.19
CA ILE A 44 7.45 -7.88 -4.06
C ILE A 44 8.11 -7.14 -5.23
N SER A 45 9.33 -7.50 -5.63
CA SER A 45 9.97 -6.91 -6.82
C SER A 45 9.16 -7.15 -8.09
N GLY A 46 8.59 -8.35 -8.26
CA GLY A 46 7.67 -8.62 -9.36
C GLY A 46 6.39 -7.79 -9.28
N LEU A 47 5.86 -7.58 -8.08
CA LEU A 47 4.71 -6.71 -7.86
C LEU A 47 5.00 -5.26 -8.22
N GLU A 48 6.14 -4.70 -7.80
CA GLU A 48 6.57 -3.34 -8.12
C GLU A 48 6.74 -3.14 -9.63
N HIS A 49 7.34 -4.12 -10.31
CA HIS A 49 7.44 -4.12 -11.77
C HIS A 49 6.06 -4.09 -12.43
N GLY A 50 5.11 -4.88 -11.93
CA GLY A 50 3.72 -4.84 -12.41
C GLY A 50 3.03 -3.49 -12.19
N ILE A 51 3.24 -2.87 -11.02
CA ILE A 51 2.71 -1.53 -10.72
C ILE A 51 3.29 -0.50 -11.68
N GLN A 52 4.59 -0.57 -11.97
CA GLN A 52 5.24 0.37 -12.88
C GLN A 52 4.69 0.25 -14.31
N LEU A 53 4.52 -0.97 -14.81
CA LEU A 53 3.90 -1.22 -16.13
C LEU A 53 2.48 -0.64 -16.21
N TYR A 54 1.71 -0.80 -15.13
CA TYR A 54 0.38 -0.24 -15.03
C TYR A 54 0.39 1.29 -15.04
N LYS A 55 1.28 1.92 -14.27
CA LYS A 55 1.41 3.39 -14.23
C LYS A 55 1.81 4.00 -15.58
N GLU A 56 2.68 3.34 -16.33
CA GLU A 56 3.18 3.86 -17.61
C GLU A 56 2.17 3.74 -18.76
N SER A 57 1.35 2.69 -18.76
CA SER A 57 0.50 2.34 -19.91
C SER A 57 -1.01 2.36 -19.63
N GLY A 58 -1.41 2.27 -18.36
CA GLY A 58 -2.79 2.04 -17.93
C GLY A 58 -3.39 0.71 -18.40
N GLN A 59 -2.61 -0.15 -19.08
CA GLN A 59 -3.09 -1.39 -19.63
C GLN A 59 -3.13 -2.49 -18.56
N VAL A 60 -4.09 -3.38 -18.69
CA VAL A 60 -4.33 -4.51 -17.75
C VAL A 60 -4.59 -5.83 -18.47
N ASN A 61 -4.67 -5.80 -19.81
CA ASN A 61 -4.80 -6.99 -20.65
C ASN A 61 -3.41 -7.50 -21.05
N TYR A 62 -2.67 -7.99 -20.07
CA TYR A 62 -1.41 -8.68 -20.31
C TYR A 62 -1.60 -10.19 -20.22
N SER A 63 -1.03 -10.92 -21.17
CA SER A 63 -0.64 -12.30 -20.91
C SER A 63 0.32 -12.32 -19.71
N PRO A 64 0.32 -13.37 -18.88
CA PRO A 64 1.23 -13.45 -17.74
C PRO A 64 2.68 -13.14 -18.16
N ILE A 65 3.32 -12.23 -17.43
CA ILE A 65 4.68 -11.76 -17.73
C ILE A 65 5.63 -12.53 -16.83
N GLU A 66 6.48 -13.35 -17.44
CA GLU A 66 7.46 -14.18 -16.76
C GLU A 66 8.85 -13.55 -16.85
N LYS A 67 9.54 -13.48 -15.72
CA LYS A 67 10.89 -12.92 -15.60
C LYS A 67 11.71 -13.69 -14.58
N ASN A 68 13.02 -13.58 -14.73
CA ASN A 68 13.99 -14.13 -13.80
C ASN A 68 14.75 -12.97 -13.12
N LEU A 69 15.06 -13.13 -11.83
CA LEU A 69 15.96 -12.25 -11.10
C LEU A 69 16.86 -13.09 -10.20
N GLY A 70 18.13 -13.25 -10.61
CA GLY A 70 19.10 -14.06 -9.89
C GLY A 70 18.78 -15.54 -9.99
N SER A 71 18.55 -16.19 -8.85
CA SER A 71 18.25 -17.63 -8.76
C SER A 71 16.75 -17.94 -8.66
N GLY A 72 15.89 -16.97 -8.95
CA GLY A 72 14.45 -17.12 -8.81
C GLY A 72 13.68 -16.55 -9.98
N ASP A 73 12.49 -17.09 -10.19
CA ASP A 73 11.57 -16.68 -11.23
C ASP A 73 10.36 -16.01 -10.61
N TYR A 74 9.78 -15.03 -11.30
CA TYR A 74 8.51 -14.43 -10.95
C TYR A 74 7.62 -14.24 -12.16
N THR A 75 6.31 -14.38 -11.92
CA THR A 75 5.25 -14.20 -12.91
C THR A 75 4.29 -13.11 -12.43
N ILE A 76 4.03 -12.13 -13.28
CA ILE A 76 3.06 -11.05 -13.06
C ILE A 76 1.79 -11.37 -13.84
N SER A 77 0.63 -11.22 -13.22
CA SER A 77 -0.65 -11.30 -13.92
C SER A 77 -1.63 -10.26 -13.39
N PHE A 78 -2.51 -9.81 -14.28
CA PHE A 78 -3.61 -8.90 -13.97
C PHE A 78 -4.94 -9.65 -14.14
N ASP A 79 -5.82 -9.52 -13.17
CA ASP A 79 -7.19 -10.02 -13.23
C ASP A 79 -8.15 -8.85 -13.04
N GLN A 80 -9.05 -8.63 -14.00
CA GLN A 80 -10.03 -7.53 -13.96
C GLN A 80 -11.39 -7.99 -13.43
N SER A 81 -11.54 -9.29 -13.18
CA SER A 81 -12.84 -9.90 -12.89
C SER A 81 -12.87 -10.53 -11.52
N LEU A 82 -11.83 -11.25 -11.14
CA LEU A 82 -11.81 -12.07 -9.94
C LEU A 82 -10.73 -11.63 -8.96
N ASN A 83 -11.00 -11.83 -7.68
CA ASN A 83 -10.01 -11.71 -6.61
C ASN A 83 -9.31 -13.05 -6.36
N GLN A 84 -8.46 -13.10 -5.32
CA GLN A 84 -7.67 -14.27 -4.97
C GLN A 84 -8.49 -15.52 -4.60
N ASN A 85 -9.78 -15.36 -4.29
CA ASN A 85 -10.69 -16.44 -3.92
C ASN A 85 -11.60 -16.87 -5.10
N GLY A 86 -11.41 -16.30 -6.29
CA GLY A 86 -12.26 -16.58 -7.46
C GLY A 86 -13.65 -15.93 -7.38
N THR A 87 -13.82 -14.92 -6.54
CA THR A 87 -15.05 -14.11 -6.47
C THR A 87 -14.88 -12.80 -7.20
N ASN A 88 -15.98 -12.21 -7.70
CA ASN A 88 -15.92 -10.97 -8.46
C ASN A 88 -15.25 -9.84 -7.67
N LEU A 89 -14.50 -8.98 -8.36
CA LEU A 89 -13.95 -7.75 -7.77
C LEU A 89 -15.10 -6.85 -7.27
N PRO A 90 -14.90 -6.12 -6.17
CA PRO A 90 -15.95 -5.32 -5.55
C PRO A 90 -16.39 -4.13 -6.42
N TYR A 91 -15.51 -3.65 -7.31
CA TYR A 91 -15.78 -2.53 -8.21
C TYR A 91 -15.20 -2.77 -9.60
N SER A 92 -15.87 -2.25 -10.63
CA SER A 92 -15.50 -2.43 -12.05
C SER A 92 -14.22 -1.70 -12.46
N HIS A 93 -13.77 -0.72 -11.67
CA HIS A 93 -12.54 0.04 -11.93
C HIS A 93 -11.32 -0.57 -11.23
N PHE A 94 -11.50 -1.65 -10.48
CA PHE A 94 -10.40 -2.37 -9.90
C PHE A 94 -9.87 -3.45 -10.84
N THR A 95 -8.56 -3.64 -10.77
CA THR A 95 -7.88 -4.85 -11.23
C THR A 95 -7.03 -5.39 -10.09
N MET A 96 -6.99 -6.71 -9.95
CA MET A 96 -6.04 -7.38 -9.09
C MET A 96 -4.74 -7.61 -9.85
N LEU A 97 -3.66 -6.99 -9.37
CA LEU A 97 -2.31 -7.35 -9.76
C LEU A 97 -1.81 -8.45 -8.82
N LYS A 98 -1.28 -9.54 -9.39
CA LYS A 98 -0.65 -10.63 -8.67
C LYS A 98 0.77 -10.82 -9.16
N SER A 99 1.72 -10.98 -8.23
CA SER A 99 3.04 -11.54 -8.49
C SER A 99 3.19 -12.88 -7.78
N THR A 100 3.64 -13.89 -8.51
CA THR A 100 4.00 -15.22 -8.00
C THR A 100 5.49 -15.40 -8.19
N ALA A 101 6.25 -15.65 -7.13
CA ALA A 101 7.68 -15.89 -7.22
C ALA A 101 8.06 -17.26 -6.67
N SER A 102 9.10 -17.87 -7.24
CA SER A 102 9.66 -19.14 -6.80
C SER A 102 11.19 -19.08 -6.72
N ILE A 103 11.74 -19.60 -5.63
CA ILE A 103 13.17 -19.89 -5.47
C ILE A 103 13.28 -21.30 -4.92
N ASN A 104 13.83 -22.23 -5.69
CA ASN A 104 13.82 -23.67 -5.38
C ASN A 104 12.40 -24.12 -4.99
N ASP A 105 12.25 -24.67 -3.78
CA ASP A 105 11.01 -25.27 -3.27
C ASP A 105 10.09 -24.23 -2.59
N ALA A 106 10.51 -22.97 -2.48
CA ALA A 106 9.73 -21.92 -1.85
C ALA A 106 9.01 -21.09 -2.91
N THR A 107 7.68 -21.01 -2.79
CA THR A 107 6.82 -20.17 -3.63
C THR A 107 6.06 -19.14 -2.78
N ARG A 108 6.02 -17.89 -3.24
CA ARG A 108 5.29 -16.80 -2.57
C ARG A 108 4.44 -16.02 -3.55
N ASN A 109 3.26 -15.59 -3.08
CA ASN A 109 2.32 -14.80 -3.85
C ASN A 109 2.09 -13.46 -3.14
N THR A 110 2.22 -12.36 -3.85
CA THR A 110 1.86 -11.00 -3.41
C THR A 110 0.82 -10.43 -4.36
N ARG A 111 -0.09 -9.60 -3.81
CA ARG A 111 -1.24 -9.08 -4.55
C ARG A 111 -1.60 -7.69 -4.06
N VAL A 112 -2.07 -6.85 -4.97
CA VAL A 112 -2.68 -5.54 -4.67
C VAL A 112 -3.86 -5.31 -5.61
N PHE A 113 -4.81 -4.49 -5.18
CA PHE A 113 -5.81 -3.92 -6.09
C PHE A 113 -5.30 -2.59 -6.62
N LEU A 114 -5.38 -2.43 -7.93
CA LEU A 114 -5.08 -1.20 -8.62
C LEU A 114 -6.39 -0.62 -9.14
N SER A 115 -6.53 0.68 -9.01
CA SER A 115 -7.65 1.44 -9.54
C SER A 115 -7.26 2.06 -10.87
N SER A 116 -8.12 1.92 -11.89
CA SER A 116 -8.00 2.69 -13.14
C SER A 116 -8.48 4.12 -12.99
N TYR A 117 -9.09 4.45 -11.86
CA TYR A 117 -9.43 5.82 -11.55
C TYR A 117 -8.15 6.56 -11.14
N PRO A 118 -8.04 7.85 -11.51
CA PRO A 118 -7.02 8.72 -10.96
C PRO A 118 -7.05 8.67 -9.43
N ASP A 119 -5.97 9.09 -8.79
CA ASP A 119 -5.88 9.11 -7.32
C ASP A 119 -6.92 10.07 -6.74
N ALA A 120 -8.14 9.56 -6.57
CA ALA A 120 -9.26 10.32 -6.07
C ALA A 120 -8.95 10.81 -4.64
N PHE A 121 -8.06 10.12 -3.92
CA PHE A 121 -7.67 10.49 -2.57
C PHE A 121 -6.71 11.68 -2.51
N ASN A 122 -6.23 12.19 -3.64
CA ASN A 122 -5.37 13.37 -3.71
C ASN A 122 -5.89 14.43 -4.71
N LEU A 123 -7.22 14.59 -4.77
CA LEU A 123 -7.83 15.67 -5.54
C LEU A 123 -7.68 17.01 -4.79
N ALA A 124 -7.29 18.05 -5.51
CA ALA A 124 -7.37 19.43 -5.04
C ALA A 124 -8.83 19.89 -4.85
N TYR A 125 -9.77 19.26 -5.56
CA TYR A 125 -11.21 19.50 -5.39
C TYR A 125 -12.04 18.29 -5.82
N PHE A 126 -13.06 17.96 -5.04
CA PHE A 126 -14.12 17.02 -5.40
C PHE A 126 -15.48 17.67 -5.19
N GLY A 127 -16.37 17.58 -6.18
CA GLY A 127 -17.73 18.07 -6.09
C GLY A 127 -18.74 17.13 -6.76
N ASN A 128 -19.80 16.78 -6.05
CA ASN A 128 -20.94 16.05 -6.62
C ASN A 128 -21.92 16.99 -7.37
N ASN A 129 -21.41 18.08 -7.95
CA ASN A 129 -22.24 19.12 -8.57
C ASN A 129 -22.47 18.81 -10.06
N THR A 130 -23.64 19.18 -10.57
CA THR A 130 -23.99 19.06 -12.01
C THR A 130 -23.30 20.11 -12.88
N THR A 131 -22.77 21.17 -12.28
CA THR A 131 -21.90 22.16 -12.93
C THR A 131 -20.92 22.71 -11.91
N PHE A 132 -19.69 22.97 -12.33
CA PHE A 132 -18.66 23.64 -11.55
C PHE A 132 -17.92 24.66 -12.41
N SER A 133 -17.99 25.92 -12.02
CA SER A 133 -17.22 26.98 -12.65
C SER A 133 -16.59 27.89 -11.62
N GLN A 134 -15.33 28.25 -11.85
CA GLN A 134 -14.59 29.16 -10.99
C GLN A 134 -13.61 29.94 -11.85
N SER A 135 -13.60 31.25 -11.69
CA SER A 135 -12.65 32.15 -12.35
C SER A 135 -11.73 32.80 -11.34
N GLY A 136 -10.49 33.07 -11.73
CA GLY A 136 -9.54 33.88 -10.95
C GLY A 136 -8.66 33.12 -9.95
N SER A 137 -8.77 31.80 -9.86
CA SER A 137 -7.89 30.96 -9.02
C SER A 137 -7.35 29.78 -9.81
N ASN A 138 -6.12 29.37 -9.50
CA ASN A 138 -5.46 28.23 -10.13
C ASN A 138 -5.52 27.02 -9.21
N PHE A 139 -6.06 25.90 -9.68
CA PHE A 139 -5.98 24.63 -8.98
C PHE A 139 -4.61 24.00 -9.22
N ASN A 140 -3.90 23.64 -8.15
CA ASN A 140 -2.65 22.89 -8.24
C ASN A 140 -2.91 21.45 -7.78
N GLY A 141 -3.20 20.57 -8.74
CA GLY A 141 -3.66 19.21 -8.51
C GLY A 141 -4.91 18.86 -9.31
N ASP A 142 -5.25 17.58 -9.32
CA ASP A 142 -6.40 17.05 -10.05
C ASP A 142 -7.72 17.44 -9.38
N ILE A 143 -8.78 17.59 -10.16
CA ILE A 143 -10.11 17.90 -9.62
C ILE A 143 -11.17 16.97 -10.21
N TYR A 144 -12.29 16.83 -9.52
CA TYR A 144 -13.42 16.03 -9.98
C TYR A 144 -14.75 16.77 -9.79
N SER A 145 -15.59 16.81 -10.82
CA SER A 145 -17.00 17.27 -10.72
C SER A 145 -17.93 16.37 -11.51
N ASN A 146 -19.09 16.00 -10.98
CA ASN A 146 -20.00 15.09 -11.70
C ASN A 146 -20.42 15.61 -13.08
N GLY A 147 -20.79 16.88 -13.20
CA GLY A 147 -21.24 17.48 -14.47
C GLY A 147 -20.26 18.49 -15.09
N ASP A 148 -20.77 19.53 -15.76
CA ASP A 148 -19.96 20.41 -16.63
C ASP A 148 -18.92 21.22 -15.84
N LEU A 149 -17.72 21.35 -16.39
CA LEU A 149 -16.58 22.10 -15.87
C LEU A 149 -16.32 23.32 -16.77
N GLY A 150 -16.13 24.51 -16.19
CA GLY A 150 -15.93 25.73 -16.99
C GLY A 150 -15.16 26.85 -16.30
N GLY A 151 -14.44 27.66 -17.08
CA GLY A 151 -13.72 28.83 -16.58
C GLY A 151 -12.46 28.53 -15.74
N LEU A 152 -12.05 27.27 -15.67
CA LEU A 152 -11.00 26.78 -14.77
C LEU A 152 -9.59 27.11 -15.27
N SER A 153 -8.71 27.44 -14.33
CA SER A 153 -7.27 27.39 -14.50
C SER A 153 -6.76 26.23 -13.63
N ILE A 154 -6.12 25.22 -14.23
CA ILE A 154 -5.69 24.02 -13.52
C ILE A 154 -4.30 23.56 -13.97
N ALA A 155 -3.44 23.25 -13.00
CA ALA A 155 -2.16 22.58 -13.14
C ALA A 155 -2.33 21.11 -12.70
N GLY A 156 -3.12 20.37 -13.46
CA GLY A 156 -3.61 19.01 -13.16
C GLY A 156 -4.68 18.61 -14.17
N THR A 157 -5.38 17.50 -13.91
CA THR A 157 -6.46 16.99 -14.77
C THR A 157 -7.81 17.26 -14.11
N ALA A 158 -8.76 17.79 -14.89
CA ALA A 158 -10.14 17.95 -14.45
C ALA A 158 -10.98 16.76 -14.95
N TYR A 159 -11.54 15.99 -14.03
CA TYR A 159 -12.35 14.80 -14.33
C TYR A 159 -13.85 15.08 -14.18
N THR A 160 -14.66 14.49 -15.06
CA THR A 160 -16.13 14.58 -14.99
C THR A 160 -16.84 13.29 -15.32
N SER A 161 -17.98 13.02 -14.69
CA SER A 161 -18.72 11.76 -14.90
C SER A 161 -19.54 11.76 -16.19
N ASN A 162 -20.18 12.88 -16.51
CA ASN A 162 -21.06 13.02 -17.67
C ASN A 162 -21.12 14.45 -18.24
N GLY A 163 -20.30 15.37 -17.74
CA GLY A 163 -20.24 16.76 -18.20
C GLY A 163 -19.20 17.02 -19.28
N ASN A 164 -19.12 18.27 -19.69
CA ASN A 164 -18.17 18.83 -20.65
C ASN A 164 -17.06 19.61 -19.93
N GLY A 165 -15.95 19.90 -20.63
CA GLY A 165 -14.88 20.76 -20.09
C GLY A 165 -13.85 20.06 -19.20
N GLY A 166 -13.89 18.72 -19.13
CA GLY A 166 -12.88 17.88 -18.49
C GLY A 166 -12.75 16.52 -19.16
N THR A 167 -11.90 15.66 -18.62
CA THR A 167 -11.72 14.26 -19.03
C THR A 167 -12.86 13.42 -18.47
N ILE A 168 -13.59 12.71 -19.34
CA ILE A 168 -14.66 11.80 -18.91
C ILE A 168 -14.05 10.67 -18.08
N HIS A 169 -14.58 10.52 -16.87
CA HIS A 169 -14.25 9.45 -15.96
C HIS A 169 -14.98 8.16 -16.36
N PRO A 170 -14.27 7.03 -16.53
CA PRO A 170 -14.89 5.80 -17.02
C PRO A 170 -15.76 5.13 -15.95
N GLY A 171 -17.08 5.21 -16.06
CA GLY A 171 -18.01 4.49 -15.19
C GLY A 171 -18.82 5.40 -14.27
N THR A 172 -19.39 4.83 -13.20
CA THR A 172 -20.19 5.59 -12.23
C THR A 172 -19.31 6.60 -11.47
N PRO A 173 -19.86 7.77 -11.08
CA PRO A 173 -19.13 8.71 -10.25
C PRO A 173 -18.53 8.03 -9.01
N PRO A 174 -17.27 8.31 -8.65
CA PRO A 174 -16.68 7.77 -7.44
C PRO A 174 -17.44 8.33 -6.24
N GLU A 175 -17.92 7.42 -5.38
CA GLU A 175 -18.53 7.78 -4.11
C GLU A 175 -17.42 8.03 -3.08
N PHE A 176 -17.30 9.27 -2.62
CA PHE A 176 -16.50 9.55 -1.43
C PHE A 176 -17.33 9.25 -0.18
N PRO A 177 -16.70 8.80 0.93
CA PRO A 177 -17.37 8.74 2.21
C PRO A 177 -17.98 10.10 2.52
N ASP A 178 -19.29 10.13 2.74
CA ASP A 178 -19.94 11.36 3.19
C ASP A 178 -19.20 11.88 4.42
N ASN A 179 -18.86 13.17 4.41
CA ASN A 179 -18.35 13.84 5.59
C ASN A 179 -19.47 13.86 6.64
N ASN A 180 -19.59 12.78 7.40
CA ASN A 180 -20.52 12.69 8.50
C ASN A 180 -19.96 13.55 9.62
N ARG A 181 -20.33 14.83 9.62
CA ARG A 181 -19.95 15.77 10.67
C ARG A 181 -20.25 15.23 12.06
N THR A 182 -21.32 14.44 12.22
CA THR A 182 -21.68 13.79 13.48
C THR A 182 -20.58 12.82 13.92
N TYR A 183 -20.07 11.98 13.02
CA TYR A 183 -18.98 11.04 13.31
C TYR A 183 -17.71 11.75 13.79
N PHE A 184 -17.28 12.81 13.09
CA PHE A 184 -16.09 13.57 13.49
C PHE A 184 -16.31 14.36 14.78
N GLN A 185 -17.51 14.93 14.99
CA GLN A 185 -17.86 15.59 16.24
C GLN A 185 -17.88 14.61 17.41
N THR A 186 -18.38 13.39 17.21
CA THR A 186 -18.36 12.33 18.22
C THR A 186 -16.91 12.02 18.60
N ILE A 187 -16.03 11.76 17.63
CA ILE A 187 -14.61 11.49 17.91
C ILE A 187 -13.96 12.66 18.66
N ILE A 188 -14.16 13.90 18.20
CA ILE A 188 -13.60 15.09 18.84
C ILE A 188 -14.14 15.26 20.27
N SER A 189 -15.43 14.97 20.50
CA SER A 189 -16.05 15.05 21.83
C SER A 189 -15.66 13.90 22.76
N GLU A 190 -15.19 12.79 22.21
CA GLU A 190 -14.67 11.64 22.96
C GLU A 190 -13.20 11.80 23.34
N VAL A 191 -12.48 12.76 22.74
CA VAL A 191 -11.14 13.14 23.21
C VAL A 191 -11.28 13.80 24.58
N PRO A 192 -10.70 13.24 25.65
CA PRO A 192 -10.71 13.87 26.97
C PRO A 192 -10.03 15.23 26.88
N VAL A 193 -10.75 16.28 27.27
CA VAL A 193 -10.13 17.59 27.47
C VAL A 193 -9.33 17.49 28.76
N ASP A 194 -8.00 17.53 28.69
CA ASP A 194 -7.18 17.66 29.89
C ASP A 194 -7.50 19.03 30.51
N SER A 195 -8.32 19.02 31.56
CA SER A 195 -8.67 20.20 32.33
C SER A 195 -7.56 20.57 33.32
N SER A 196 -6.32 20.65 32.85
CA SER A 196 -5.19 21.11 33.65
C SER A 196 -4.48 22.26 32.94
N GLY A 197 -4.83 23.49 33.34
CA GLY A 197 -4.08 24.67 32.93
C GLY A 197 -4.89 25.95 32.77
N SER A 198 -5.87 26.24 33.64
CA SER A 198 -6.30 27.63 33.85
C SER A 198 -5.26 28.32 34.73
N GLY A 199 -4.11 28.66 34.13
CA GLY A 199 -3.10 29.53 34.71
C GLY A 199 -2.78 30.59 33.68
N GLU A 200 -3.08 31.84 34.02
CA GLU A 200 -2.68 33.02 33.26
C GLU A 200 -1.14 33.03 33.18
N GLU A 201 -0.58 32.82 31.99
CA GLU A 201 0.83 33.09 31.72
C GLU A 201 0.90 34.13 30.61
N GLU A 202 1.57 35.24 30.94
CA GLU A 202 1.76 36.43 30.13
C GLU A 202 2.49 36.10 28.82
N GLU A 203 2.07 36.73 27.73
CA GLU A 203 2.69 36.61 26.41
C GLU A 203 4.12 37.18 26.42
N GLU A 204 5.14 36.32 26.41
CA GLU A 204 6.46 36.67 25.90
C GLU A 204 6.57 36.22 24.43
N GLU A 205 6.66 37.20 23.52
CA GLU A 205 6.94 36.97 22.10
C GLU A 205 8.36 36.40 21.91
N GLU A 206 8.51 35.08 21.81
CA GLU A 206 9.72 34.48 21.26
C GLU A 206 9.65 34.42 19.73
N SER A 207 10.45 35.27 19.08
CA SER A 207 10.68 35.24 17.64
C SER A 207 11.44 33.97 17.26
N TYR A 208 10.78 33.02 16.58
CA TYR A 208 11.45 31.87 15.99
C TYR A 208 12.21 32.28 14.73
N GLU A 209 13.55 32.34 14.82
CA GLU A 209 14.41 32.31 13.64
C GLU A 209 14.30 30.93 12.97
N GLY A 210 13.90 30.94 11.69
CA GLY A 210 13.76 29.74 10.87
C GLY A 210 15.09 29.01 10.68
N TRP A 211 15.03 27.68 10.67
CA TRP A 211 16.18 26.84 10.37
C TRP A 211 16.70 27.09 8.95
N PRO A 212 18.02 27.13 8.74
CA PRO A 212 18.60 27.37 7.43
C PRO A 212 18.29 26.21 6.48
N VAL A 213 17.83 26.55 5.28
CA VAL A 213 17.83 25.67 4.09
C VAL A 213 19.24 25.45 3.59
#